data_AF-A0A7S1T8X7-F1
#
_entry.id   AF-A0A7S1T8X7-F1
#
_cell.length_a   1.000
_cell.length_b   1.000
_cell.length_c   1.000
_cell.angle_alpha   90.00
_cell.angle_beta   90.00
_cell.angle_gamma   90.00
#
_symmetry.space_group_name_H-M   'P 1'
#
loop_
_entity.id
_entity.type
_entity.pdbx_description
1 polymer ?
#
loop_
_entity_poly.entity_id
_entity_poly.type
_entity_poly.pdbx_seq_one_letter_code
_entity_poly.pdbx_strand_id
1 'polypeptide(L)'
;DRVMRMLLLTHRRSDQLHYLEGRLKDPKDLARAKVHHAQMVFIIADRDAVNPTEEDTNNIMNTLAVDKFVQERCKASSRIKQASNANNNRCLVQLLLPKSRQHLVSSIRACEDENRVPHTISMICLNDLKAQMMGLSTLNCPGLSTLLLNLSRTA
;
A
#
# COMPACT_ATOMS: atom_id res chain seq x y z
N ASP A 1 21.87 1.35 7.03
CA ASP A 1 22.35 0.27 6.14
C ASP A 1 23.26 0.81 5.03
N ARG A 2 24.46 0.24 4.84
CA ARG A 2 25.48 0.76 3.90
C ARG A 2 25.15 0.41 2.44
N VAL A 3 24.56 -0.76 2.21
CA VAL A 3 24.21 -1.24 0.86
C VAL A 3 23.08 -0.40 0.27
N MET A 4 22.04 -0.11 1.05
CA MET A 4 20.94 0.76 0.61
C MET A 4 21.41 2.15 0.21
N ARG A 5 22.32 2.76 0.99
CA ARG A 5 22.89 4.08 0.63
C ARG A 5 23.67 4.04 -0.67
N MET A 6 24.46 2.99 -0.89
CA MET A 6 25.20 2.81 -2.13
C MET A 6 24.27 2.62 -3.32
N LEU A 7 23.22 1.81 -3.18
CA LEU A 7 22.23 1.61 -4.23
C LEU A 7 21.52 2.91 -4.61
N LEU A 8 21.13 3.72 -3.63
CA LEU A 8 20.48 5.00 -3.87
C LEU A 8 21.38 6.00 -4.59
N LEU A 9 22.68 6.04 -4.25
CA LEU A 9 23.65 6.95 -4.89
C LEU A 9 24.01 6.52 -6.31
N THR A 10 24.10 5.22 -6.58
CA THR A 10 24.49 4.67 -7.89
C THR A 10 23.31 4.59 -8.87
N HIS A 11 22.06 4.69 -8.39
CA HIS A 11 20.89 4.58 -9.24
C HIS A 11 20.72 5.79 -10.16
N ARG A 12 20.30 5.56 -11.41
CA ARG A 12 20.12 6.61 -12.43
C ARG A 12 19.12 7.71 -12.05
N ARG A 13 18.20 7.41 -11.12
CA ARG A 13 17.16 8.33 -10.62
C ARG A 13 17.40 8.71 -9.14
N SER A 14 18.66 8.82 -8.73
CA SER A 14 19.04 9.14 -7.35
C SER A 14 18.49 10.51 -6.88
N ASP A 15 18.24 11.42 -7.81
CA ASP A 15 17.58 12.72 -7.63
C ASP A 15 16.09 12.61 -7.27
N GLN A 16 15.43 11.52 -7.68
CA GLN A 16 14.00 11.28 -7.46
C GLN A 16 13.73 10.32 -6.29
N LEU A 17 14.77 9.68 -5.76
CA LEU A 17 14.68 8.66 -4.73
C LEU A 17 15.14 9.22 -3.38
N HIS A 18 14.20 9.37 -2.45
CA HIS A 18 14.48 9.77 -1.08
C HIS A 18 14.17 8.63 -0.12
N TYR A 19 15.16 8.23 0.66
CA TYR A 19 14.97 7.26 1.73
C TYR A 19 14.78 7.96 3.07
N LEU A 20 13.74 7.57 3.79
CA LEU A 20 13.43 8.04 5.14
C LEU A 20 13.31 6.83 6.06
N GLU A 21 14.15 6.78 7.08
CA GLU A 21 14.03 5.80 8.16
C GLU A 21 12.99 6.28 9.17
N GLY A 22 11.94 5.49 9.44
CA GLY A 22 10.86 5.87 10.34
C GLY A 22 9.80 4.78 10.51
N ARG A 23 8.75 5.07 11.29
CA ARG A 23 7.64 4.14 11.57
C ARG A 23 6.31 4.73 11.13
N LEU A 24 5.50 3.93 10.43
CA LEU A 24 4.16 4.34 9.94
C LEU A 24 3.15 4.59 11.07
N LYS A 25 3.38 4.03 12.26
CA LYS A 25 2.54 4.25 13.44
C LYS A 25 2.79 5.62 14.11
N ASP A 26 3.88 6.31 13.77
CA ASP A 26 4.17 7.66 14.28
C ASP A 26 3.67 8.73 13.28
N PRO A 27 2.70 9.59 13.65
CA PRO A 27 2.22 10.65 12.78
C PRO A 27 3.31 11.67 12.39
N LYS A 28 4.39 11.81 13.18
CA LYS A 28 5.51 12.70 12.84
C LYS A 28 6.26 12.19 11.60
N ASP A 29 6.45 10.89 11.49
CA ASP A 29 7.12 10.27 10.35
C ASP A 29 6.25 10.32 9.09
N LEU A 30 4.94 10.11 9.22
CA LEU A 30 3.98 10.29 8.13
C LEU A 30 3.94 11.74 7.61
N ALA A 31 4.05 12.72 8.52
CA ALA A 31 4.17 14.13 8.15
C ALA A 31 5.49 14.45 7.43
N ARG A 32 6.61 13.89 7.92
CA ARG A 32 7.94 14.04 7.31
C ARG A 32 8.00 13.45 5.90
N ALA A 33 7.35 12.31 5.69
CA ALA A 33 7.18 11.69 4.38
C ALA A 33 6.10 12.36 3.50
N LYS A 34 5.45 13.42 3.99
CA LYS A 34 4.41 14.19 3.28
C LYS A 34 3.28 13.32 2.72
N VAL A 35 2.88 12.29 3.47
CA VAL A 35 1.88 11.29 3.03
C VAL A 35 0.56 11.93 2.60
N HIS A 36 0.14 13.02 3.25
CA HIS A 36 -1.08 13.77 2.91
C HIS A 36 -1.07 14.42 1.51
N HIS A 37 0.12 14.65 0.93
CA HIS A 37 0.29 15.15 -0.44
C HIS A 37 0.65 14.05 -1.45
N ALA A 38 0.84 12.80 -0.98
CA ALA A 38 1.16 11.70 -1.87
C ALA A 38 -0.04 11.33 -2.74
N GLN A 39 0.20 11.11 -4.04
CA GLN A 39 -0.81 10.56 -4.94
C GLN A 39 -1.12 9.10 -4.60
N MET A 40 -0.09 8.37 -4.18
CA MET A 40 -0.15 6.93 -3.92
C MET A 40 0.76 6.55 -2.77
N VAL A 41 0.28 5.66 -1.90
CA VAL A 41 1.05 4.99 -0.85
C VAL A 41 1.07 3.50 -1.14
N PHE A 42 2.26 2.90 -1.08
CA PHE A 42 2.46 1.47 -1.26
C PHE A 42 2.90 0.85 0.07
N ILE A 43 2.14 -0.13 0.56
CA ILE A 43 2.51 -0.97 1.69
C ILE A 43 2.79 -2.36 1.14
N ILE A 44 4.06 -2.72 1.16
CA ILE A 44 4.60 -3.94 0.54
C ILE A 44 4.85 -4.94 1.66
N ALA A 45 4.35 -6.16 1.50
CA ALA A 45 4.56 -7.23 2.47
C ALA A 45 5.89 -7.93 2.23
N ASP A 46 6.54 -8.35 3.31
CA ASP A 46 7.65 -9.30 3.20
C ASP A 46 7.11 -10.68 2.81
N ARG A 47 7.42 -11.11 1.58
CA ARG A 47 6.98 -12.39 1.04
C ARG A 47 7.53 -13.58 1.83
N ASP A 48 8.72 -13.42 2.40
CA ASP A 48 9.45 -14.49 3.07
C ASP A 48 9.36 -14.37 4.61
N ALA A 49 8.36 -13.61 5.09
CA ALA A 49 8.09 -13.43 6.51
C ALA A 49 7.92 -14.77 7.23
N VAL A 50 8.61 -14.92 8.37
CA VAL A 50 8.54 -16.11 9.22
C VAL A 50 7.11 -16.39 9.69
N ASN A 51 6.38 -15.31 10.03
CA ASN A 51 4.98 -15.39 10.43
C ASN A 51 4.11 -14.52 9.50
N PRO A 52 3.50 -15.10 8.46
CA PRO A 52 2.73 -14.34 7.47
C PRO A 52 1.46 -13.71 8.06
N THR A 53 0.90 -14.27 9.14
CA THR A 53 -0.26 -13.68 9.82
C THR A 53 0.11 -12.41 10.57
N GLU A 54 1.28 -12.39 11.22
CA GLU A 54 1.78 -11.20 11.91
C GLU A 54 2.14 -10.10 10.93
N GLU A 55 2.80 -10.45 9.82
CA GLU A 55 3.12 -9.52 8.73
C GLU A 55 1.87 -8.87 8.14
N ASP A 56 0.84 -9.66 7.83
CA ASP A 56 -0.44 -9.14 7.36
C ASP A 56 -1.11 -8.23 8.39
N THR A 57 -1.08 -8.61 9.66
CA THR A 57 -1.65 -7.80 10.74
C THR A 57 -0.94 -6.45 10.84
N ASN A 58 0.40 -6.44 10.73
CA ASN A 58 1.18 -5.22 10.71
C ASN A 58 0.84 -4.34 9.50
N ASN A 59 0.71 -4.93 8.30
CA ASN A 59 0.37 -4.20 7.08
C ASN A 59 -1.05 -3.63 7.11
N ILE A 60 -2.01 -4.36 7.67
CA ILE A 60 -3.36 -3.85 7.94
C ILE A 60 -3.30 -2.66 8.89
N MET A 61 -2.61 -2.79 10.04
CA MET A 61 -2.47 -1.70 11.01
C MET A 61 -1.78 -0.47 10.42
N ASN A 62 -0.75 -0.67 9.59
CA ASN A 62 -0.05 0.40 8.89
C ASN A 62 -0.99 1.10 7.89
N THR A 63 -1.82 0.35 7.18
CA THR A 63 -2.82 0.88 6.25
C THR A 63 -3.84 1.77 6.98
N LEU A 64 -4.35 1.30 8.12
CA LEU A 64 -5.30 2.06 8.94
C LEU A 64 -4.64 3.31 9.55
N ALA A 65 -3.36 3.24 9.94
CA ALA A 65 -2.63 4.40 10.45
C ALA A 65 -2.47 5.50 9.39
N VAL A 66 -2.13 5.11 8.15
CA VAL A 66 -2.05 6.03 7.00
C VAL A 66 -3.41 6.66 6.72
N ASP A 67 -4.46 5.84 6.64
CA ASP A 67 -5.82 6.30 6.37
C ASP A 67 -6.31 7.29 7.44
N LYS A 68 -6.11 6.97 8.73
CA LYS A 68 -6.44 7.87 9.84
C LYS A 68 -5.69 9.19 9.74
N PHE A 69 -4.39 9.16 9.46
CA PHE A 69 -3.56 10.37 9.35
C PHE A 69 -4.02 11.28 8.20
N VAL A 70 -4.35 10.70 7.04
CA VAL A 70 -4.85 11.45 5.88
C VAL A 70 -6.20 12.11 6.22
N GLN A 71 -7.11 11.37 6.86
CA GLN A 71 -8.40 11.91 7.28
C GLN A 71 -8.27 13.08 8.25
N GLU A 72 -7.40 12.97 9.26
CA GLU A 72 -7.14 14.04 10.23
C GLU A 72 -6.61 15.30 9.55
N ARG A 73 -5.73 15.17 8.54
CA ARG A 73 -5.19 16.32 7.81
C ARG A 73 -6.18 16.94 6.84
N CYS A 74 -7.01 16.15 6.17
CA CYS A 74 -8.07 16.69 5.33
C CYS A 74 -9.11 17.48 6.15
N LYS A 75 -9.47 17.00 7.35
CA LYS A 75 -10.37 17.72 8.28
C LYS A 75 -9.76 19.03 8.82
N ALA A 76 -8.44 19.09 8.97
CA ALA A 76 -7.76 20.33 9.36
C ALA A 76 -7.74 21.36 8.20
N SER A 77 -7.51 20.90 6.97
CA SER A 77 -7.48 21.77 5.78
C SER A 77 -8.86 22.33 5.39
N SER A 78 -9.97 21.63 5.68
CA SER A 78 -11.32 22.11 5.35
C SER A 78 -11.79 23.34 6.17
N ARG A 79 -11.09 23.70 7.25
CA ARG A 79 -11.31 24.97 7.98
C ARG A 79 -10.76 26.18 7.22
N ILE A 80 -9.82 25.98 6.31
CA ILE A 80 -9.26 27.01 5.44
C ILE A 80 -10.02 26.89 4.12
N LYS A 81 -11.09 27.71 3.98
CA LYS A 81 -11.89 27.83 2.75
C LYS A 81 -11.04 28.35 1.60
N GLN A 82 -10.21 27.52 0.98
CA GLN A 82 -9.63 27.71 -0.36
C GLN A 82 -8.64 26.56 -0.66
N ALA A 83 -9.14 25.52 -1.31
CA ALA A 83 -8.47 24.87 -2.44
C ALA A 83 -9.29 23.65 -2.87
N SER A 84 -9.93 23.80 -4.02
CA SER A 84 -10.49 22.75 -4.87
C SER A 84 -9.39 21.79 -5.37
N ASN A 85 -8.75 21.05 -4.46
CA ASN A 85 -7.96 19.89 -4.84
C ASN A 85 -8.36 18.77 -3.91
N ALA A 86 -9.33 17.97 -4.35
CA ALA A 86 -9.63 16.69 -3.75
C ALA A 86 -8.33 15.87 -3.79
N ASN A 87 -7.63 15.81 -2.65
CA ASN A 87 -6.47 14.95 -2.48
C ASN A 87 -6.95 13.50 -2.64
N ASN A 88 -6.85 13.00 -3.87
CA ASN A 88 -7.15 11.62 -4.22
C ASN A 88 -5.94 10.76 -3.84
N ASN A 89 -5.65 10.73 -2.53
CA ASN A 89 -4.64 9.82 -2.01
C ASN A 89 -5.19 8.40 -2.16
N ARG A 90 -4.38 7.49 -2.68
CA ARG A 90 -4.72 6.09 -2.89
C ARG A 90 -3.70 5.24 -2.15
N CYS A 91 -4.15 4.17 -1.50
CA CYS A 91 -3.27 3.24 -0.80
C CYS A 91 -3.38 1.86 -1.44
N LEU A 92 -2.25 1.23 -1.77
CA LEU A 92 -2.19 -0.15 -2.21
C LEU A 92 -1.45 -0.95 -1.15
N VAL A 93 -2.15 -1.93 -0.58
CA VAL A 93 -1.58 -2.85 0.41
C VAL A 93 -1.45 -4.25 -0.16
N GLN A 94 -0.31 -4.86 0.09
CA GLN A 94 -0.09 -6.28 -0.16
C GLN A 94 -0.39 -7.09 1.10
N LEU A 95 -1.13 -8.17 0.92
CA LEU A 95 -1.38 -9.17 1.94
C LEU A 95 -0.89 -10.53 1.43
N LEU A 96 -0.41 -11.36 2.34
CA LEU A 96 0.05 -12.71 2.08
C LEU A 96 -1.13 -13.67 2.11
N LEU A 97 -1.97 -13.61 3.14
CA LEU A 97 -3.02 -14.61 3.37
C LEU A 97 -4.39 -14.14 2.88
N PRO A 98 -5.18 -15.02 2.22
CA PRO A 98 -6.53 -14.67 1.78
C PRO A 98 -7.48 -14.32 2.94
N LYS A 99 -7.29 -14.94 4.11
CA LYS A 99 -8.11 -14.69 5.30
C LYS A 99 -7.95 -13.26 5.82
N SER A 100 -6.74 -12.71 5.76
CA SER A 100 -6.40 -11.35 6.19
C SER A 100 -7.17 -10.27 5.43
N ARG A 101 -7.60 -10.57 4.20
CA ARG A 101 -8.47 -9.70 3.40
C ARG A 101 -9.75 -9.33 4.13
N GLN A 102 -10.36 -10.29 4.83
CA GLN A 102 -11.61 -10.06 5.55
C GLN A 102 -11.40 -9.09 6.71
N HIS A 103 -10.28 -9.21 7.43
CA HIS A 103 -9.93 -8.31 8.53
C HIS A 103 -9.71 -6.87 8.06
N LEU A 104 -9.08 -6.66 6.90
CA LEU A 104 -8.93 -5.33 6.34
C LEU A 104 -10.28 -4.73 5.93
N VAL A 105 -11.12 -5.49 5.22
CA VAL A 105 -12.44 -5.02 4.76
C VAL A 105 -13.35 -4.70 5.95
N SER A 106 -13.38 -5.55 6.98
CA SER A 106 -14.17 -5.30 8.18
C SER A 106 -13.67 -4.06 8.93
N SER A 107 -12.35 -3.88 9.04
CA SER A 107 -11.76 -2.70 9.69
C SER A 107 -12.08 -1.40 8.94
N ILE A 108 -12.03 -1.43 7.60
CA ILE A 108 -12.38 -0.26 6.78
C ILE A 108 -13.85 0.12 6.99
N ARG A 109 -14.76 -0.86 6.97
CA ARG A 109 -16.20 -0.66 7.18
C ARG A 109 -16.52 -0.17 8.59
N ALA A 110 -15.84 -0.69 9.60
CA ALA A 110 -16.00 -0.24 10.98
C ALA A 110 -15.62 1.25 11.17
N CYS A 111 -14.81 1.81 10.26
CA CYS A 111 -14.40 3.21 10.25
C CYS A 111 -15.15 4.06 9.20
N GLU A 112 -16.22 3.55 8.59
CA GLU A 112 -17.04 4.34 7.66
C GLU A 112 -17.93 5.33 8.43
N ASP A 113 -17.42 6.55 8.60
CA ASP A 113 -18.22 7.73 8.95
C ASP A 113 -18.77 8.39 7.67
N GLU A 114 -20.01 8.90 7.69
CA GLU A 114 -20.64 9.63 6.56
C GLU A 114 -19.82 10.85 6.08
N ASN A 115 -18.96 11.40 6.92
CA ASN A 115 -18.10 12.55 6.63
C ASN A 115 -16.67 12.18 6.18
N ARG A 116 -16.43 10.92 5.80
CA ARG A 116 -15.09 10.45 5.42
C ARG A 116 -14.69 10.96 4.04
N VAL A 117 -13.48 11.49 3.95
CA VAL A 117 -12.87 11.87 2.66
C VAL A 117 -12.60 10.60 1.85
N PRO A 118 -12.94 10.55 0.55
CA PRO A 118 -12.76 9.36 -0.26
C PRO A 118 -11.26 9.02 -0.38
N HIS A 119 -10.79 8.08 0.44
CA HIS A 119 -9.47 7.48 0.35
C HIS A 119 -9.63 6.08 -0.23
N THR A 120 -9.09 5.85 -1.43
CA THR A 120 -9.24 4.56 -2.10
C THR A 120 -8.17 3.60 -1.63
N ILE A 121 -8.54 2.61 -0.84
CA ILE A 121 -7.65 1.51 -0.43
C ILE A 121 -7.87 0.33 -1.37
N SER A 122 -6.84 0.00 -2.15
CA SER A 122 -6.75 -1.20 -2.98
C SER A 122 -5.87 -2.24 -2.29
N MET A 123 -6.17 -3.51 -2.52
CA MET A 123 -5.45 -4.61 -1.88
C MET A 123 -5.12 -5.71 -2.89
N ILE A 124 -3.95 -6.31 -2.75
CA ILE A 124 -3.50 -7.46 -3.53
C ILE A 124 -3.14 -8.59 -2.56
N CYS A 125 -3.77 -9.75 -2.73
CA CYS A 125 -3.42 -10.95 -1.98
C CYS A 125 -2.46 -11.81 -2.80
N LEU A 126 -1.20 -11.91 -2.36
CA LEU A 126 -0.14 -12.56 -3.12
C LEU A 126 -0.35 -14.07 -3.23
N ASN A 127 -0.72 -14.77 -2.15
CA ASN A 127 -0.90 -16.22 -2.21
C ASN A 127 -2.16 -16.62 -2.98
N ASP A 128 -3.22 -15.81 -2.93
CA ASP A 128 -4.42 -16.04 -3.73
C ASP A 128 -4.13 -15.87 -5.23
N LEU A 129 -3.47 -14.76 -5.60
CA LEU A 129 -3.06 -14.51 -6.98
C LEU A 129 -2.14 -15.64 -7.49
N LYS A 130 -1.15 -16.04 -6.69
CA LYS A 130 -0.24 -17.14 -7.02
C LYS A 130 -1.01 -18.45 -7.23
N ALA A 131 -1.92 -18.81 -6.32
CA ALA A 131 -2.71 -20.04 -6.41
C ALA A 131 -3.60 -20.05 -7.65
N GLN A 132 -4.26 -18.94 -7.96
CA GLN A 132 -5.10 -18.80 -9.15
C GLN A 132 -4.28 -18.90 -10.44
N MET A 133 -3.12 -18.24 -10.52
CA MET A 133 -2.24 -18.33 -11.69
C MET A 133 -1.73 -19.76 -11.94
N MET A 134 -1.37 -20.47 -10.87
CA MET A 134 -0.95 -21.88 -10.97
C MET A 134 -2.12 -22.77 -11.39
N GLY A 135 -3.28 -22.62 -10.77
CA GLY A 135 -4.48 -23.39 -11.10
C GLY A 135 -4.92 -23.24 -12.55
N LEU A 136 -4.99 -22.00 -13.05
CA LEU A 136 -5.35 -21.72 -14.44
C LEU A 136 -4.30 -22.25 -15.44
N SER A 137 -3.01 -22.19 -15.07
CA SER A 137 -1.94 -22.73 -15.92
C SER A 137 -2.00 -24.25 -16.04
N THR A 138 -2.45 -24.95 -14.98
CA THR A 138 -2.58 -26.42 -14.98
C THR A 138 -3.84 -26.92 -15.67
N LEU A 139 -4.96 -26.18 -15.58
CA LEU A 139 -6.27 -26.64 -16.06
C LEU A 139 -6.62 -26.14 -17.46
N ASN A 140 -6.27 -24.89 -17.80
CA ASN A 140 -6.79 -24.26 -19.02
C ASN A 140 -5.76 -24.21 -20.15
N CYS A 141 -4.54 -23.75 -19.86
CA CYS A 141 -3.52 -23.56 -20.89
C CYS A 141 -2.10 -23.49 -20.27
N PRO A 142 -1.17 -24.36 -20.68
CA PRO A 142 0.22 -24.24 -20.28
C PRO A 142 0.80 -22.90 -20.78
N GLY A 143 1.55 -22.21 -19.92
CA GLY A 143 2.15 -20.91 -20.25
C GLY A 143 1.24 -19.70 -20.02
N LEU A 144 -0.01 -19.88 -19.57
CA LEU A 144 -0.92 -18.77 -19.25
C LEU A 144 -0.35 -17.81 -18.19
N SER A 145 0.28 -18.32 -17.13
CA SER A 145 0.97 -17.48 -16.15
C SER A 145 2.06 -16.61 -16.79
N THR A 146 2.80 -17.14 -17.76
CA THR A 146 3.81 -16.37 -18.51
C THR A 146 3.17 -15.31 -19.39
N LEU A 147 2.07 -15.65 -20.07
CA LEU A 147 1.31 -14.68 -20.86
C LEU A 147 0.81 -13.52 -19.99
N LEU A 148 0.17 -13.81 -18.85
CA LEU A 148 -0.34 -12.79 -17.92
C LEU A 148 0.78 -11.92 -17.34
N LEU A 149 1.92 -12.51 -16.99
CA LEU A 149 3.08 -11.76 -16.52
C LEU A 149 3.69 -10.89 -17.62
N ASN A 150 3.65 -11.33 -18.88
CA ASN A 150 4.13 -10.52 -20.00
C ASN A 150 3.17 -9.35 -20.31
N LEU A 151 1.86 -9.55 -20.14
CA LEU A 151 0.87 -8.47 -20.25
C LEU A 151 1.05 -7.40 -19.17
N SER A 152 1.41 -7.79 -17.95
CA SER A 152 1.69 -6.82 -16.88
C SER A 152 3.08 -6.17 -16.99
N ARG A 153 3.95 -6.66 -17.87
CA ARG A 153 5.34 -6.22 -18.00
C ARG A 153 5.54 -4.99 -18.89
N THR A 154 4.51 -4.44 -19.52
CA THR A 154 4.70 -3.35 -20.48
C THR A 154 4.78 -1.94 -19.89
N ALA A 155 5.88 -1.27 -20.31
CA ALA A 155 6.25 0.15 -20.34
C ALA A 155 6.73 0.82 -19.04
#